data_AF-A0A392NVP6-F1
#
_entry.id   AF-A0A392NVP6-F1
#
_cell.length_a   1.000
_cell.length_b   1.000
_cell.length_c   1.000
_cell.angle_alpha   90.00
_cell.angle_beta   90.00
_cell.angle_gamma   90.00
#
_symmetry.space_group_name_H-M   'P 1'
#
loop_
_entity.id
_entity.type
_entity.pdbx_description
1 polymer ?
#
loop_
_entity_poly.entity_id
_entity_poly.type
_entity_poly.pdbx_seq_one_letter_code
_entity_poly.pdbx_strand_id
1 'polypeptide(L)'
;IRSSSHKGLSVPDASLVPVSSTIDVIELMNLGHRNRAVGATALNDRSSRSHSCLTVHVQGRDLTSGATIRGCMHLVDLAGSERVDKSEATGDRLKEA
;
A
#
# COMPACT_ATOMS: atom_id res chain seq x y z
N ILE A 1 -5.89 7.14 -10.23
CA ILE A 1 -4.44 7.45 -10.43
C ILE A 1 -4.34 8.73 -11.25
N ARG A 2 -3.55 9.73 -10.82
CA ARG A 2 -3.32 11.01 -11.55
C ARG A 2 -1.87 11.09 -12.01
N SER A 3 -1.65 11.52 -13.25
CA SER A 3 -0.31 11.75 -13.81
C SER A 3 0.17 13.17 -13.48
N SER A 4 1.38 13.29 -12.94
CA SER A 4 2.08 14.55 -12.72
C SER A 4 3.37 14.57 -13.53
N SER A 5 3.60 15.66 -14.28
CA SER A 5 4.79 15.86 -15.11
C SER A 5 6.12 15.84 -14.34
N HIS A 6 6.09 16.01 -13.02
CA HIS A 6 7.28 16.07 -12.16
C HIS A 6 7.29 15.06 -11.00
N LYS A 7 6.19 14.31 -10.78
CA LYS A 7 6.05 13.34 -9.66
C LYS A 7 5.58 11.94 -10.09
N GLY A 8 5.38 11.69 -11.39
CA GLY A 8 4.88 10.41 -11.88
C GLY A 8 3.40 10.19 -11.53
N LEU A 9 2.99 8.91 -11.48
CA LEU A 9 1.62 8.51 -11.15
C LEU A 9 1.39 8.57 -9.64
N SER A 10 0.30 9.23 -9.23
CA SER A 10 -0.10 9.36 -7.83
C SER A 10 -1.49 8.77 -7.59
N VAL A 11 -1.71 8.17 -6.42
CA VAL A 11 -3.03 7.74 -5.98
C VAL A 11 -3.71 8.96 -5.34
N PRO A 12 -4.82 9.47 -5.91
CA PRO A 12 -5.56 10.56 -5.30
C PRO A 12 -6.02 10.17 -3.89
N ASP A 13 -6.01 11.14 -2.98
CA ASP A 13 -6.52 10.99 -1.61
C ASP A 13 -5.76 9.99 -0.72
N ALA A 14 -4.66 9.42 -1.22
CA ALA A 14 -3.72 8.68 -0.40
C ALA A 14 -3.08 9.62 0.64
N SER A 15 -3.04 9.17 1.89
CA SER A 15 -2.42 9.91 2.98
C SER A 15 -0.90 9.90 2.83
N LEU A 16 -0.28 11.08 2.88
CA LEU A 16 1.18 11.24 2.92
C LEU A 16 1.55 11.75 4.31
N VAL A 17 2.21 10.91 5.09
CA VAL A 17 2.55 11.23 6.49
C VAL A 17 4.06 11.37 6.63
N PRO A 18 4.58 12.51 7.13
CA PRO A 18 6.00 12.66 7.42
C PRO A 18 6.38 11.75 8.59
N VAL A 19 7.54 11.11 8.47
CA VAL A 19 8.10 10.22 9.50
C VAL A 19 9.54 10.63 9.80
N SER A 20 9.94 10.45 11.05
CA SER A 20 11.24 10.82 11.60
C SER A 20 12.02 9.63 12.15
N SER A 21 11.33 8.51 12.39
CA SER A 21 11.91 7.29 12.96
C SER A 21 11.33 6.03 12.30
N THR A 22 12.00 4.90 12.52
CA THR A 22 11.47 3.59 12.12
C THR A 22 10.19 3.23 12.88
N ILE A 23 10.02 3.74 14.10
CA ILE A 23 8.83 3.51 14.92
C ILE A 23 7.61 4.15 14.26
N ASP A 24 7.73 5.38 13.77
CA ASP A 24 6.64 6.10 13.07
C ASP A 24 6.14 5.29 11.85
N VAL A 25 7.06 4.66 11.13
CA VAL A 25 6.74 3.79 9.99
C VAL A 25 5.97 2.55 10.45
N ILE A 26 6.42 1.89 11.51
CA ILE A 26 5.76 0.71 12.08
C ILE A 26 4.35 1.05 12.56
N GLU A 27 4.15 2.20 13.20
CA GLU A 27 2.84 2.65 13.65
C GLU A 27 1.87 2.89 12.48
N LEU A 28 2.35 3.50 11.39
CA LEU A 28 1.56 3.67 10.16
C LEU A 28 1.22 2.34 9.50
N MET A 29 2.16 1.39 9.48
CA MET A 29 1.89 0.03 9.01
C MET A 29 0.79 -0.61 9.86
N ASN A 30 0.90 -0.57 11.19
CA ASN A 30 -0.09 -1.12 12.10
C ASN A 30 -1.48 -0.46 11.94
N LEU A 31 -1.54 0.84 11.69
CA LEU A 31 -2.78 1.52 11.34
C LEU A 31 -3.38 0.98 10.04
N GLY A 32 -2.56 0.82 9.00
CA GLY A 32 -2.97 0.21 7.73
C GLY A 32 -3.50 -1.21 7.92
N HIS A 33 -2.81 -2.03 8.71
CA HIS A 33 -3.24 -3.39 9.06
C HIS A 33 -4.58 -3.40 9.81
N ARG A 34 -4.79 -2.50 10.78
CA ARG A 34 -6.07 -2.38 11.48
C ARG A 34 -7.20 -1.98 10.54
N ASN A 35 -6.97 -1.02 9.65
CA ASN A 35 -7.98 -0.62 8.66
C ASN A 35 -8.29 -1.75 7.68
N ARG A 36 -7.27 -2.52 7.27
CA ARG A 36 -7.45 -3.74 6.45
C ARG A 36 -8.29 -4.78 7.21
N ALA A 37 -8.03 -4.98 8.50
CA ALA A 37 -8.77 -5.92 9.34
C ALA A 37 -10.23 -5.48 9.59
N VAL A 38 -10.51 -4.19 9.81
CA VAL A 38 -11.89 -3.66 9.96
C VAL A 38 -12.70 -3.84 8.68
N GLY A 39 -12.06 -3.81 7.51
CA GLY A 39 -12.69 -4.17 6.24
C GLY A 39 -12.99 -5.66 6.08
N ALA A 40 -12.37 -6.54 6.89
CA ALA A 40 -12.62 -7.97 6.91
C ALA A 40 -13.70 -8.31 7.96
N THR A 41 -14.68 -9.13 7.59
CA THR A 41 -15.69 -9.65 8.52
C THR A 41 -15.60 -11.18 8.53
N ALA A 42 -16.18 -11.89 9.51
CA ALA A 42 -16.12 -13.35 9.57
C ALA A 42 -16.69 -14.05 8.30
N LEU A 43 -17.56 -13.36 7.55
CA LEU A 43 -18.09 -13.80 6.26
C LEU A 43 -17.21 -13.41 5.06
N ASN A 44 -16.24 -12.52 5.27
CA ASN A 44 -15.40 -11.90 4.26
C ASN A 44 -13.94 -11.86 4.77
N ASP A 45 -13.28 -13.03 4.70
CA ASP A 45 -11.83 -13.20 4.94
C ASP A 45 -11.01 -12.53 3.82
N ARG A 46 -11.23 -11.22 3.66
CA ARG A 46 -10.86 -10.40 2.51
C ARG A 46 -9.40 -9.96 2.59
N SER A 47 -8.73 -10.15 3.72
CA SER A 47 -7.29 -9.90 3.84
C SER A 47 -6.47 -10.77 2.90
N SER A 48 -6.89 -12.00 2.62
CA SER A 48 -6.23 -12.86 1.61
C SER A 48 -6.44 -12.34 0.18
N ARG A 49 -7.46 -11.51 -0.06
CA ARG A 49 -7.90 -11.10 -1.42
C ARG A 49 -7.61 -9.64 -1.75
N SER A 50 -7.15 -8.86 -0.78
CA SER A 50 -6.74 -7.46 -0.97
C SER A 50 -5.22 -7.36 -1.13
N HIS A 51 -4.73 -6.69 -2.17
CA HIS A 51 -3.34 -6.26 -2.23
C HIS A 51 -3.11 -5.06 -1.27
N SER A 52 -1.94 -4.98 -0.66
CA SER A 52 -1.51 -3.81 0.11
C SER A 52 -0.27 -3.18 -0.52
N CYS A 53 -0.21 -1.85 -0.53
CA CYS A 53 0.94 -1.11 -1.06
C CYS A 53 1.31 -0.01 -0.07
N LEU A 54 2.55 -0.07 0.44
CA LEU A 54 3.19 1.00 1.20
C LEU A 54 4.17 1.71 0.29
N THR A 55 4.07 3.03 0.19
CA THR A 55 5.02 3.85 -0.57
C THR A 55 5.84 4.70 0.39
N VAL A 56 7.16 4.53 0.35
CA VAL A 56 8.12 5.32 1.13
C VAL A 56 8.81 6.29 0.19
N HIS A 57 8.61 7.59 0.42
CA HIS A 57 9.32 8.64 -0.28
C HIS A 57 10.50 9.10 0.57
N VAL A 58 11.71 9.07 0.00
CA VAL A 58 12.93 9.54 0.65
C VAL A 58 13.40 10.80 -0.07
N GLN A 59 13.67 11.86 0.69
CA GLN A 59 14.25 13.08 0.16
C GLN A 59 15.55 13.38 0.90
N GLY A 60 16.66 13.40 0.17
CA GLY A 60 17.97 13.80 0.67
C GLY A 60 18.38 15.16 0.09
N ARG A 61 19.20 15.90 0.82
CA ARG A 61 19.86 17.10 0.31
C ARG A 61 21.36 16.94 0.50
N ASP A 62 22.11 17.02 -0.61
CA ASP A 62 23.56 17.16 -0.53
C ASP A 62 23.88 18.57 -0.02
N LEU A 63 24.57 18.65 1.10
CA LEU A 63 24.93 19.92 1.74
C LEU A 63 26.06 20.65 1.00
N THR A 64 26.83 19.95 0.17
CA THR A 64 27.96 20.51 -0.57
C THR A 64 27.49 21.17 -1.86
N SER A 65 26.76 20.43 -2.70
CA SER A 65 26.23 20.95 -3.98
C SER A 65 24.87 21.65 -3.84
N GLY A 66 24.18 21.46 -2.72
CA GLY A 66 22.79 21.89 -2.54
C GLY A 66 21.76 21.04 -3.29
N ALA A 67 22.19 20.02 -4.04
CA ALA A 67 21.32 19.18 -4.85
C ALA A 67 20.33 18.40 -3.98
N THR A 68 19.10 18.25 -4.47
CA THR A 68 18.07 17.42 -3.83
C THR A 68 17.96 16.09 -4.55
N ILE A 69 18.08 14.99 -3.80
CA ILE A 69 17.88 13.63 -4.30
C ILE A 69 16.52 13.16 -3.80
N ARG A 70 15.74 12.53 -4.68
CA ARG A 70 14.43 11.96 -4.36
C ARG A 70 14.44 10.48 -4.73
N GLY A 71 14.09 9.63 -3.77
CA GLY A 71 13.87 8.20 -3.96
C GLY A 71 12.43 7.85 -3.63
N CYS A 72 11.92 6.81 -4.29
CA CYS A 72 10.61 6.24 -4.01
C CYS A 72 10.74 4.73 -3.95
N MET A 73 10.27 4.13 -2.87
CA MET A 73 10.26 2.69 -2.66
C MET A 73 8.82 2.22 -2.46
N HIS A 74 8.39 1.24 -3.23
CA HIS A 74 7.07 0.63 -3.11
C HIS A 74 7.23 -0.78 -2.52
N LEU A 75 6.59 -1.02 -1.38
CA LEU A 75 6.51 -2.33 -0.75
C LEU A 75 5.11 -2.84 -0.99
N VAL A 76 5.00 -3.89 -1.81
CA VAL A 76 3.71 -4.43 -2.24
C VAL A 76 3.56 -5.83 -1.67
N ASP A 77 2.50 -6.02 -0.90
CA ASP A 77 2.02 -7.32 -0.43
C ASP A 77 0.86 -7.74 -1.33
N LEU A 78 1.05 -8.84 -2.06
CA LEU A 78 0.06 -9.31 -3.03
C LEU A 78 -0.92 -10.28 -2.38
N ALA A 79 -2.18 -10.21 -2.79
CA ALA A 79 -3.21 -11.17 -2.43
C ALA A 79 -2.82 -12.61 -2.81
N GLY A 80 -3.47 -13.56 -2.15
CA GLY A 80 -3.39 -14.98 -2.44
C GLY A 80 -3.69 -15.27 -3.91
N SER A 81 -3.01 -16.27 -4.45
CA SER A 81 -3.13 -16.70 -5.85
C SER A 81 -3.95 -17.98 -5.99
N GLU A 82 -4.86 -18.26 -5.04
CA GLU A 82 -5.66 -19.47 -5.09
C GLU A 82 -6.46 -19.55 -6.38
N ARG A 83 -6.41 -20.72 -7.03
CA ARG A 83 -7.15 -20.91 -8.27
C ARG A 83 -8.63 -21.05 -7.94
N VAL A 84 -9.44 -20.26 -8.64
CA VAL A 84 -10.89 -20.21 -8.47
C VAL A 84 -11.54 -21.59 -8.68
N ASP A 85 -11.00 -22.41 -9.60
CA ASP A 85 -11.47 -23.76 -9.92
C ASP A 85 -11.32 -24.79 -8.79
N LYS A 86 -10.48 -24.51 -7.79
CA LYS A 86 -10.34 -25.31 -6.56
C LYS A 86 -10.96 -24.64 -5.34
N SER A 87 -11.52 -23.45 -5.50
CA SER A 87 -12.20 -22.72 -4.44
C SER A 87 -13.71 -22.94 -4.60
N GLU A 88 -14.44 -23.18 -3.50
CA GLU A 88 -15.92 -23.18 -3.52
C GLU A 88 -16.48 -21.74 -3.60
N ALA A 89 -15.73 -20.80 -4.18
CA ALA A 89 -16.12 -19.41 -4.31
C ALA A 89 -17.28 -19.29 -5.30
N THR A 90 -18.39 -18.69 -4.87
CA THR A 90 -19.57 -18.40 -5.69
C THR A 90 -19.96 -16.93 -5.57
N GLY A 91 -20.67 -16.39 -6.58
CA GLY A 91 -21.16 -15.01 -6.56
C GLY A 91 -20.04 -13.97 -6.57
N ASP A 92 -20.13 -12.93 -5.73
CA ASP A 92 -19.18 -11.81 -5.71
C ASP A 92 -17.76 -12.22 -5.31
N ARG A 93 -17.59 -13.37 -4.63
CA ARG A 93 -16.27 -13.95 -4.30
C ARG A 93 -15.46 -14.37 -5.52
N LEU A 94 -16.09 -14.55 -6.68
CA LEU A 94 -15.48 -14.96 -7.94
C LEU A 94 -15.01 -13.73 -8.76
N LYS A 95 -15.60 -12.55 -8.52
CA LYS A 95 -15.21 -11.28 -9.16
C LYS A 95 -14.01 -10.61 -8.47
N GLU A 96 -13.75 -10.98 -7.23
CA GLU A 96 -12.67 -10.44 -6.39
C GLU A 96 -11.38 -11.28 -6.44
N ALA A 97 -11.39 -12.42 -7.13
CA ALA A 97 -10.26 -13.35 -7.29
C ALA A 97 -9.61 -13.23 -8.68
#